data_AF-A0A920UZ08-F1
#
_entry.id   AF-A0A920UZ08-F1
#
_cell.length_a   1.000
_cell.length_b   1.000
_cell.length_c   1.000
_cell.angle_alpha   90.00
_cell.angle_beta   90.00
_cell.angle_gamma   90.00
#
_symmetry.space_group_name_H-M   'P 1'
#
loop_
_entity.id
_entity.type
_entity.pdbx_description
1 polymer ?
#
loop_
_entity_poly.entity_id
_entity_poly.type
_entity_poly.pdbx_seq_one_letter_code
_entity_poly.pdbx_strand_id
1 'polypeptide(L)'
;MTDYLLGSAPAEQFIADQQPEFDSFGGFNLLVGDWSSGIHWISNRHPTSTTLEAGVFALSNHFLDTPWSKITNGKQAFSTILETSFSTEALFDFLHNDTPAQDLKTRATTPKTDR
;
A
#
# COMPACT_ATOMS: atom_id res chain seq x y z
N MET A 1 -15.28 -7.36 3.02
CA MET A 1 -14.76 -6.39 1.99
C MET A 1 -15.87 -5.88 1.09
N THR A 2 -16.67 -6.76 0.47
CA THR A 2 -17.88 -6.35 -0.28
C THR A 2 -18.83 -5.49 0.54
N ASP A 3 -18.99 -5.81 1.82
CA ASP A 3 -19.87 -5.07 2.75
C ASP A 3 -19.46 -3.61 2.92
N TYR A 4 -18.15 -3.30 2.86
CA TYR A 4 -17.68 -1.91 2.90
C TYR A 4 -17.99 -1.17 1.60
N LEU A 5 -17.69 -1.79 0.46
CA LEU A 5 -17.87 -1.16 -0.86
C LEU A 5 -19.34 -0.95 -1.24
N LEU A 6 -20.25 -1.80 -0.74
CA LEU A 6 -21.69 -1.67 -0.94
C LEU A 6 -22.40 -0.92 0.19
N GLY A 7 -21.69 -0.67 1.29
CA GLY A 7 -22.21 -0.04 2.48
C GLY A 7 -21.96 1.47 2.51
N SER A 8 -22.28 2.06 3.67
CA SER A 8 -22.06 3.47 3.97
C SER A 8 -21.40 3.67 5.34
N ALA A 9 -20.79 2.62 5.88
CA ALA A 9 -20.08 2.70 7.15
C ALA A 9 -18.79 3.53 6.96
N PRO A 10 -18.46 4.44 7.89
CA PRO A 10 -17.16 5.12 7.89
C PRO A 10 -16.02 4.10 7.95
N ALA A 11 -14.88 4.47 7.37
CA ALA A 11 -13.71 3.59 7.33
C ALA A 11 -13.31 3.09 8.73
N GLU A 12 -13.27 3.96 9.74
CA GLU A 12 -12.88 3.60 11.10
C GLU A 12 -13.81 2.56 11.74
N GLN A 13 -15.12 2.66 11.47
CA GLN A 13 -16.09 1.68 11.96
C GLN A 13 -15.85 0.32 11.30
N PHE A 14 -15.68 0.30 9.97
CA PHE A 14 -15.36 -0.93 9.25
C PHE A 14 -14.06 -1.56 9.76
N ILE A 15 -13.04 -0.76 10.04
CA ILE A 15 -11.76 -1.24 10.58
C ILE A 15 -11.98 -1.90 11.95
N ALA A 16 -12.68 -1.23 12.85
CA ALA A 16 -12.96 -1.74 14.19
C ALA A 16 -13.78 -3.05 14.15
N ASP A 17 -14.77 -3.13 13.26
CA ASP A 17 -15.63 -4.31 13.11
C ASP A 17 -14.87 -5.52 12.57
N GLN A 18 -13.87 -5.30 11.72
CA GLN A 18 -13.10 -6.37 11.08
C GLN A 18 -11.81 -6.74 11.83
N GLN A 19 -11.31 -5.86 12.70
CA GLN A 19 -10.04 -6.06 13.43
C GLN A 19 -9.95 -7.41 14.16
N PRO A 20 -11.02 -7.94 14.81
CA PRO A 20 -10.96 -9.25 15.48
C PRO A 20 -10.61 -10.42 14.56
N GLU A 21 -10.90 -10.30 13.26
CA GLU A 21 -10.71 -11.36 12.27
C GLU A 21 -9.39 -11.20 11.48
N PHE A 22 -8.64 -10.12 11.67
CA PHE A 22 -7.45 -9.81 10.86
C PHE A 22 -6.37 -10.90 10.89
N ASP A 23 -6.21 -11.57 12.02
CA ASP A 23 -5.23 -12.65 12.20
C ASP A 23 -5.65 -13.96 11.52
N SER A 24 -6.92 -14.09 11.10
CA SER A 24 -7.41 -15.23 10.33
C SER A 24 -6.95 -15.19 8.86
N PHE A 25 -6.51 -14.02 8.38
CA PHE A 25 -6.07 -13.83 6.99
C PHE A 25 -4.55 -13.97 6.85
N GLY A 26 -4.10 -14.25 5.61
CA GLY A 26 -2.70 -14.09 5.25
C GLY A 26 -2.20 -12.66 5.47
N GLY A 27 -0.88 -12.44 5.44
CA GLY A 27 -0.32 -11.10 5.62
C GLY A 27 -0.80 -10.12 4.54
N PHE A 28 -1.40 -9.01 4.94
CA PHE A 28 -1.93 -8.01 4.01
C PHE A 28 -1.53 -6.58 4.38
N ASN A 29 -1.67 -5.70 3.40
CA ASN A 29 -1.82 -4.26 3.60
C ASN A 29 -3.20 -3.86 3.06
N LEU A 30 -3.87 -2.94 3.72
CA LEU A 30 -5.18 -2.42 3.34
C LEU A 30 -5.13 -0.89 3.36
N LEU A 31 -5.52 -0.28 2.24
CA LEU A 31 -5.89 1.12 2.17
C LEU A 31 -7.41 1.17 2.14
N VAL A 32 -8.00 1.87 3.09
CA VAL A 32 -9.46 2.01 3.24
C VAL A 32 -9.78 3.42 3.69
N GLY A 33 -10.84 4.00 3.16
CA GLY A 33 -11.11 5.40 3.38
C GLY A 33 -12.26 5.92 2.53
N ASP A 34 -12.77 7.07 2.94
CA ASP A 34 -13.73 7.85 2.19
C ASP A 34 -13.35 9.34 2.23
N TRP A 35 -14.04 10.16 1.45
CA TRP A 35 -13.72 11.59 1.35
C TRP A 35 -14.00 12.37 2.63
N SER A 36 -14.80 11.84 3.55
CA SER A 36 -15.17 12.49 4.81
C SER A 36 -14.27 12.12 5.98
N SER A 37 -13.80 10.86 6.04
CA SER A 37 -12.94 10.35 7.11
C SER A 37 -11.45 10.34 6.76
N GLY A 38 -11.12 10.46 5.47
CA GLY A 38 -9.76 10.33 4.98
C GLY A 38 -9.37 8.89 4.66
N ILE A 39 -8.10 8.68 4.36
CA ILE A 39 -7.56 7.35 3.99
C ILE A 39 -6.77 6.79 5.16
N HIS A 40 -6.99 5.53 5.48
CA HIS A 40 -6.28 4.78 6.51
C HIS A 40 -5.50 3.63 5.88
N TRP A 41 -4.26 3.45 6.33
CA TRP A 41 -3.44 2.28 6.06
C TRP A 41 -3.44 1.33 7.26
N ILE A 42 -3.61 0.04 6.99
CA ILE A 42 -3.60 -1.04 7.96
C ILE A 42 -2.79 -2.21 7.43
N SER A 43 -2.13 -2.94 8.32
CA SER A 43 -1.64 -4.29 8.05
C SER A 43 -1.94 -5.18 9.25
N ASN A 44 -2.39 -6.41 9.04
CA ASN A 44 -2.50 -7.39 10.13
C ASN A 44 -1.15 -7.82 10.70
N ARG A 45 -0.04 -7.40 10.08
CA ARG A 45 1.33 -7.59 10.60
C ARG A 45 1.91 -6.33 11.23
N HIS A 46 1.13 -5.25 11.31
CA HIS A 46 1.52 -4.00 11.92
C HIS A 46 0.58 -3.70 13.10
N PRO A 47 1.10 -3.29 14.27
CA PRO A 47 0.30 -3.19 15.50
C PRO A 47 -0.73 -2.04 15.47
N THR A 48 -0.56 -1.07 14.57
CA THR A 48 -1.39 0.14 14.53
C THR A 48 -1.89 0.44 13.12
N SER A 49 -3.12 0.94 13.02
CA SER A 49 -3.62 1.64 11.84
C SER A 49 -3.03 3.06 11.77
N THR A 50 -2.78 3.57 10.56
CA THR A 50 -2.27 4.92 10.34
C THR A 50 -3.23 5.69 9.44
N THR A 51 -3.74 6.82 9.90
CA THR A 51 -4.44 7.79 9.04
C THR A 51 -3.41 8.54 8.19
N LEU A 52 -3.65 8.59 6.89
CA LEU A 52 -2.78 9.24 5.92
C LEU A 52 -3.21 10.70 5.74
N GLU A 53 -2.34 11.60 6.16
CA GLU A 53 -2.46 13.02 5.85
C GLU A 53 -2.11 13.30 4.39
N ALA A 54 -2.34 14.53 3.93
CA ALA A 54 -1.94 14.95 2.59
C ALA A 54 -0.43 14.74 2.35
N GLY A 55 -0.09 13.97 1.32
CA GLY A 55 1.30 13.66 0.97
C GLY A 55 1.42 12.55 -0.06
N VAL A 56 2.68 12.20 -0.38
CA VAL A 56 3.00 11.08 -1.26
C VAL A 56 3.48 9.91 -0.42
N PHE A 57 2.76 8.79 -0.51
CA PHE A 57 3.09 7.52 0.15
C PHE A 57 3.22 6.42 -0.90
N ALA A 58 3.99 5.39 -0.60
CA ALA A 58 4.08 4.23 -1.47
C ALA A 58 3.93 2.93 -0.68
N LEU A 59 3.22 1.99 -1.32
CA LEU A 59 2.89 0.69 -0.78
C LEU A 59 3.26 -0.39 -1.78
N SER A 60 3.79 -1.49 -1.27
CA SER A 60 4.13 -2.69 -2.03
C SER A 60 3.82 -3.90 -1.13
N ASN A 61 4.64 -4.94 -1.18
CA ASN A 61 4.45 -6.17 -0.40
C ASN A 61 5.01 -6.11 1.03
N HIS A 62 5.35 -4.91 1.52
CA HIS A 62 5.79 -4.68 2.89
C HIS A 62 5.07 -3.47 3.48
N PHE A 63 5.53 -2.99 4.64
CA PHE A 63 4.91 -1.85 5.31
C PHE A 63 4.98 -0.57 4.48
N LEU A 64 4.06 0.34 4.77
CA LEU A 64 3.97 1.66 4.15
C LEU A 64 5.34 2.36 4.17
N ASP A 65 5.75 2.94 3.04
CA ASP A 65 6.99 3.70 2.90
C ASP A 65 8.27 2.95 3.29
N THR A 66 8.27 1.62 3.22
CA THR A 66 9.50 0.83 3.36
C THR A 66 10.56 1.35 2.37
N PRO A 67 11.78 1.70 2.80
CA PRO A 67 12.74 2.49 2.00
C PRO A 67 13.51 1.64 0.99
N TRP A 68 12.79 0.94 0.11
CA TRP A 68 13.36 0.25 -1.04
C TRP A 68 13.45 1.20 -2.23
N SER A 69 14.41 0.99 -3.14
CA SER A 69 14.58 1.80 -4.34
C SER A 69 13.34 1.82 -5.21
N LYS A 70 12.56 0.72 -5.26
CA LYS A 70 11.26 0.74 -5.95
C LYS A 70 10.33 1.80 -5.34
N ILE A 71 10.32 1.91 -4.02
CA ILE A 71 9.51 2.87 -3.28
C ILE A 71 10.06 4.29 -3.44
N THR A 72 11.35 4.52 -3.20
CA THR A 72 11.94 5.86 -3.32
C THR A 72 11.89 6.39 -4.76
N ASN A 73 12.28 5.57 -5.75
CA ASN A 73 12.23 5.97 -7.16
C ASN A 73 10.78 6.18 -7.62
N GLY A 74 9.86 5.32 -7.19
CA GLY A 74 8.43 5.44 -7.48
C GLY A 74 7.84 6.74 -6.95
N LYS A 75 8.11 7.08 -5.68
CA LYS A 75 7.69 8.35 -5.07
C LYS A 75 8.27 9.55 -5.81
N GLN A 76 9.54 9.52 -6.16
CA GLN A 76 10.18 10.61 -6.91
C GLN A 76 9.53 10.82 -8.30
N ALA A 77 9.39 9.75 -9.07
CA ALA A 77 8.77 9.83 -10.40
C ALA A 77 7.31 10.28 -10.33
N PHE A 78 6.55 9.78 -9.35
CA PHE A 78 5.18 10.21 -9.13
C PHE A 78 5.09 11.69 -8.76
N SER A 79 5.95 12.18 -7.85
CA SER A 79 6.01 13.61 -7.52
C SER A 79 6.31 14.48 -8.74
N THR A 80 7.22 14.06 -9.63
CA THR A 80 7.48 14.78 -10.88
C THR A 80 6.24 14.86 -11.78
N ILE A 81 5.44 13.79 -11.86
CA ILE A 81 4.19 13.79 -12.63
C ILE A 81 3.19 14.79 -12.05
N LEU A 82 3.05 14.82 -10.72
CA LEU A 82 2.17 15.77 -10.03
C LEU A 82 2.53 17.23 -10.29
N GLU A 83 3.82 17.54 -10.43
CA GLU A 83 4.31 18.90 -10.65
C GLU A 83 4.29 19.36 -12.11
N THR A 84 4.35 18.44 -13.07
CA THR A 84 4.62 18.78 -14.48
C THR A 84 3.47 18.47 -15.43
N SER A 85 2.89 17.29 -15.34
CA SER A 85 2.03 16.72 -16.40
C SER A 85 1.04 15.72 -15.81
N PHE A 86 0.21 16.20 -14.88
CA PHE A 86 -0.83 15.38 -14.29
C PHE A 86 -1.91 15.04 -15.35
N SER A 87 -1.76 13.86 -15.95
CA SER A 87 -2.73 13.29 -16.89
C SER A 87 -2.89 11.79 -16.64
N THR A 88 -4.01 11.23 -17.10
CA THR A 88 -4.28 9.80 -16.95
C THR A 88 -3.25 8.96 -17.70
N GLU A 89 -2.81 9.43 -18.87
CA GLU A 89 -1.80 8.82 -19.72
C GLU A 89 -0.44 8.77 -18.99
N ALA A 90 0.00 9.89 -18.41
CA ALA A 90 1.25 9.95 -17.65
C ALA A 90 1.25 8.99 -16.44
N LEU A 91 0.09 8.83 -15.77
CA LEU A 91 -0.08 7.87 -14.69
C LEU A 91 -0.02 6.42 -15.17
N PHE A 92 -0.62 6.11 -16.33
CA PHE A 92 -0.52 4.78 -16.91
C PHE A 92 0.89 4.45 -17.37
N ASP A 93 1.61 5.40 -17.99
CA ASP A 93 3.01 5.23 -18.38
C ASP A 93 3.90 4.96 -17.16
N PHE A 94 3.65 5.68 -16.06
CA PHE A 94 4.30 5.44 -14.77
C PHE A 94 4.05 4.03 -14.24
N LEU A 95 2.80 3.54 -14.31
CA LEU A 95 2.44 2.19 -13.86
C LEU A 95 3.02 1.09 -14.76
N HIS A 96 3.25 1.35 -16.05
CA HIS A 96 3.87 0.43 -17.00
C HIS A 96 5.40 0.43 -16.95
N ASN A 97 6.02 1.20 -16.05
CA ASN A 97 7.47 1.27 -15.95
C ASN A 97 8.07 -0.01 -15.33
N ASP A 98 8.58 -0.88 -16.20
CA ASP A 98 9.25 -2.14 -15.82
C ASP A 98 10.76 -1.98 -15.55
N THR A 99 11.27 -0.75 -15.41
CA THR A 99 12.69 -0.53 -15.11
C THR A 99 13.06 -1.19 -13.77
N PRO A 100 13.99 -2.15 -13.74
CA PRO A 100 14.35 -2.84 -12.50
C PRO A 100 14.95 -1.87 -11.49
N ALA A 101 14.41 -1.86 -10.26
CA ALA A 101 15.06 -1.21 -9.13
C ALA A 101 16.36 -1.96 -8.77
N GLN A 102 17.43 -1.23 -8.43
CA GLN A 102 18.77 -1.79 -8.22
C GLN A 102 18.92 -2.66 -6.95
N ASP A 103 17.84 -2.89 -6.21
CA ASP A 103 17.88 -3.31 -4.80
C ASP A 103 17.75 -4.80 -4.53
N LEU A 104 17.72 -5.61 -5.58
CA LEU A 104 17.67 -7.04 -5.42
C LEU A 104 19.05 -7.59 -5.09
N LYS A 105 19.52 -7.36 -3.86
CA LYS A 105 20.18 -8.47 -3.14
C LYS A 105 19.09 -9.49 -2.88
N THR A 106 18.91 -10.39 -3.84
CA THR A 106 17.98 -11.52 -3.75
C THR A 106 18.08 -12.14 -2.36
N ARG A 107 16.96 -12.18 -1.63
CA ARG A 107 16.80 -13.03 -0.45
C ARG A 107 17.29 -14.41 -0.86
N ALA A 108 18.37 -14.88 -0.25
CA ALA A 108 18.81 -16.26 -0.43
C ALA A 108 17.59 -17.14 -0.18
N THR A 109 17.18 -17.89 -1.20
CA THR A 109 16.21 -18.97 -1.05
C THR A 109 16.75 -19.89 0.03
N THR A 110 16.14 -19.86 1.22
CA THR A 110 16.37 -20.89 2.21
C THR A 110 16.05 -22.22 1.54
N PRO A 111 16.98 -23.19 1.50
CA PRO A 111 16.68 -24.49 0.93
C PRO A 111 15.49 -25.07 1.68
N LYS A 112 14.50 -25.59 0.94
CA LYS A 112 13.49 -26.48 1.53
C LYS A 112 14.24 -27.57 2.28
N THR A 113 14.13 -27.57 3.61
CA THR A 113 14.58 -28.70 4.41
C THR A 113 13.57 -29.80 4.18
N ASP A 114 14.00 -30.81 3.44
CA ASP A 114 13.28 -32.07 3.28
C ASP A 114 13.50 -32.85 4.58
N ARG A 115 12.44 -33.01 5.38
CA ARG A 115 12.16 -34.12 6.32
C ARG A 115 10.88 -33.87 7.12
#